data_AF-A0A7U8B3S1-F1
#
_entry.id   AF-A0A7U8B3S1-F1
#
_cell.length_a   1.000
_cell.length_b   1.000
_cell.length_c   1.000
_cell.angle_alpha   90.00
_cell.angle_beta   90.00
_cell.angle_gamma   90.00
#
_symmetry.space_group_name_H-M   'P 1'
#
loop_
_entity.id
_entity.type
_entity.pdbx_description
1 polymer ?
#
loop_
_entity_poly.entity_id
_entity_poly.type
_entity_poly.pdbx_seq_one_letter_code
_entity_poly.pdbx_strand_id
1 'polypeptide(L)'
;MKNFSIKPLEKENLSELLTMLKEFAAYENKLAYLKCDEAKLANLFLENEYAKAFILRENEQIIGYIIFFYTISSFLGERGIYIEDIYIRENFRKKGYGRKVFEFIGELCQKENITMLSWVCLNDNAQGVNFYEKLNATHLKDIRTYRLDGQNLAKLNNL
;
A
#
# COMPACT_ATOMS: atom_id res chain seq x y z
N MET A 1 -2.47 8.98 23.39
CA MET A 1 -1.54 8.36 22.41
C MET A 1 -0.46 9.38 22.10
N LYS A 2 0.77 8.95 21.79
CA LYS A 2 1.81 9.85 21.25
C LYS A 2 1.27 10.55 19.99
N ASN A 3 1.87 11.67 19.58
CA ASN A 3 1.39 12.49 18.47
C ASN A 3 1.52 11.72 17.14
N PHE A 4 0.48 10.97 16.78
CA PHE A 4 0.45 10.16 15.56
C PHE A 4 -0.11 10.99 14.42
N SER A 5 0.57 10.97 13.27
CA SER A 5 0.09 11.64 12.06
C SER A 5 0.39 10.80 10.82
N ILE A 6 -0.44 10.99 9.80
CA ILE A 6 -0.26 10.45 8.47
C ILE A 6 -0.18 11.65 7.53
N LYS A 7 0.91 11.77 6.79
CA LYS A 7 1.16 12.89 5.88
C LYS A 7 1.51 12.38 4.49
N PRO A 8 1.17 13.11 3.40
CA PRO A 8 1.65 12.78 2.07
C PRO A 8 3.17 12.62 2.04
N LEU A 9 3.67 11.75 1.16
CA LEU A 9 5.09 11.63 0.90
C LEU A 9 5.64 12.95 0.33
N GLU A 10 6.72 13.44 0.91
CA GLU A 10 7.51 14.56 0.40
C GLU A 10 8.87 14.07 -0.08
N LYS A 11 9.54 14.86 -0.93
CA LYS A 11 10.82 14.50 -1.55
C LYS A 11 11.90 14.15 -0.52
N GLU A 12 11.90 14.86 0.59
CA GLU A 12 12.82 14.71 1.72
C GLU A 12 12.64 13.36 2.45
N ASN A 13 11.56 12.63 2.19
CA ASN A 13 11.25 11.35 2.82
C ASN A 13 11.41 10.15 1.88
N LEU A 14 11.88 10.35 0.63
CA LEU A 14 12.12 9.27 -0.33
C LEU A 14 13.14 8.23 0.16
N SER A 15 14.25 8.70 0.74
CA SER A 15 15.30 7.81 1.25
C SER A 15 14.80 6.94 2.40
N GLU A 16 13.98 7.51 3.28
CA GLU A 16 13.36 6.76 4.39
C GLU A 16 12.31 5.77 3.87
N LEU A 17 11.50 6.15 2.88
CA LEU A 17 10.57 5.24 2.21
C LEU A 17 11.31 4.05 1.58
N LEU A 18 12.39 4.30 0.85
CA LEU A 18 13.22 3.24 0.26
C LEU A 18 13.81 2.31 1.33
N THR A 19 14.21 2.86 2.47
CA THR A 19 14.68 2.08 3.62
C THR A 19 13.58 1.16 4.15
N MET A 20 12.37 1.69 4.39
CA MET A 20 11.24 0.89 4.85
C MET A 20 10.76 -0.14 3.82
N LEU A 21 10.86 0.15 2.51
CA LEU A 21 10.59 -0.84 1.45
C LEU A 21 11.59 -1.99 1.50
N LYS A 22 12.88 -1.72 1.76
CA LYS A 22 13.88 -2.77 1.99
C LYS A 22 13.60 -3.58 3.26
N GLU A 23 13.23 -2.92 4.36
CA GLU A 23 12.81 -3.60 5.59
C GLU A 23 11.60 -4.52 5.33
N PHE A 24 10.59 -4.03 4.60
CA PHE A 24 9.40 -4.80 4.26
C PHE A 24 9.72 -5.98 3.34
N ALA A 25 10.52 -5.76 2.29
CA ALA A 25 10.98 -6.82 1.41
C ALA A 25 11.82 -7.87 2.17
N ALA A 26 12.61 -7.47 3.17
CA ALA A 26 13.32 -8.42 4.04
C ALA A 26 12.36 -9.26 4.87
N TYR A 27 11.35 -8.63 5.47
CA TYR A 27 10.30 -9.30 6.23
C TYR A 27 9.52 -10.32 5.39
N GLU A 28 9.28 -10.03 4.11
CA GLU A 28 8.61 -10.95 3.17
C GLU A 28 9.54 -11.96 2.48
N ASN A 29 10.85 -11.98 2.80
CA ASN A 29 11.87 -12.77 2.09
C ASN A 29 11.94 -12.46 0.58
N LYS A 30 11.70 -11.21 0.19
CA LYS A 30 11.64 -10.72 -1.19
C LYS A 30 12.72 -9.68 -1.53
N LEU A 31 13.77 -9.50 -0.72
CA LEU A 31 14.84 -8.53 -1.00
C LEU A 31 15.43 -8.65 -2.41
N ALA A 32 15.61 -9.88 -2.92
CA ALA A 32 16.13 -10.12 -4.27
C ALA A 32 15.21 -9.61 -5.39
N TYR A 33 13.92 -9.40 -5.11
CA TYR A 33 12.94 -8.87 -6.05
C TYR A 33 12.88 -7.33 -6.02
N LEU A 34 13.42 -6.69 -4.98
CA LEU A 34 13.38 -5.24 -4.83
C LEU A 34 14.38 -4.58 -5.79
N LYS A 35 13.85 -3.85 -6.78
CA LYS A 35 14.64 -3.15 -7.82
C LYS A 35 14.38 -1.64 -7.86
N CYS A 36 13.56 -1.12 -6.95
CA CYS A 36 13.26 0.31 -6.86
C CYS A 36 14.44 1.08 -6.25
N ASP A 37 14.62 2.30 -6.70
CA ASP A 37 15.55 3.30 -6.18
C ASP A 37 14.77 4.62 -5.95
N GLU A 38 15.41 5.63 -5.36
CA GLU A 38 14.74 6.90 -5.06
C GLU A 38 14.21 7.60 -6.32
N ALA A 39 14.88 7.47 -7.47
CA ALA A 39 14.45 8.07 -8.72
C ALA A 39 13.15 7.43 -9.23
N LYS A 40 13.04 6.10 -9.19
CA LYS A 40 11.79 5.39 -9.55
C LYS A 40 10.66 5.72 -8.58
N LEU A 41 10.93 5.85 -7.29
CA LEU A 41 9.92 6.22 -6.30
C LEU A 41 9.44 7.68 -6.51
N ALA A 42 10.37 8.61 -6.77
CA ALA A 42 10.02 9.99 -7.12
C ALA A 42 9.15 10.04 -8.38
N ASN A 43 9.53 9.28 -9.41
CA ASN A 43 8.78 9.19 -10.66
C ASN A 43 7.34 8.68 -10.46
N LEU A 44 7.17 7.63 -9.63
CA LEU A 44 5.88 7.03 -9.33
C LEU A 44 4.96 7.95 -8.50
N PHE A 45 5.50 8.62 -7.49
CA PHE A 45 4.68 9.30 -6.47
C PHE A 45 4.65 10.82 -6.57
N LEU A 46 5.69 11.45 -7.12
CA LEU A 46 5.87 12.91 -7.10
C LEU A 46 5.83 13.55 -8.49
N GLU A 47 6.30 12.86 -9.54
CA GLU A 47 6.36 13.42 -10.90
C GLU A 47 5.12 13.10 -11.73
N ASN A 48 4.74 11.82 -11.80
CA ASN A 48 3.60 11.37 -12.60
C ASN A 48 2.37 11.05 -11.75
N GLU A 49 2.54 10.97 -10.42
CA GLU A 49 1.48 10.65 -9.46
C GLU A 49 0.67 9.38 -9.82
N TYR A 50 1.32 8.37 -10.40
CA TYR A 50 0.69 7.07 -10.71
C TYR A 50 0.07 6.40 -9.48
N ALA A 51 0.66 6.67 -8.33
CA ALA A 51 0.18 6.21 -7.04
C ALA A 51 0.36 7.33 -5.99
N LYS A 52 -0.30 7.17 -4.86
CA LYS A 52 -0.15 8.03 -3.68
C LYS A 52 0.61 7.26 -2.61
N ALA A 53 1.55 7.95 -1.98
CA ALA A 53 2.30 7.45 -0.84
C ALA A 53 2.10 8.38 0.36
N PHE A 54 1.97 7.81 1.54
CA PHE A 54 1.85 8.52 2.81
C PHE A 54 2.84 7.98 3.83
N ILE A 55 3.37 8.85 4.67
CA ILE A 55 4.29 8.54 5.75
C ILE A 55 3.55 8.60 7.09
N LEU A 56 3.73 7.55 7.90
CA LEU A 56 3.24 7.48 9.27
C LEU A 56 4.31 8.01 10.21
N ARG A 57 3.94 8.92 11.11
CA ARG A 57 4.83 9.45 12.14
C ARG A 57 4.28 9.24 13.54
N GLU A 58 5.15 8.85 14.46
CA GLU A 58 4.94 8.93 15.91
C GLU A 58 5.91 9.99 16.45
N ASN A 59 5.39 11.16 16.80
CA ASN A 59 6.20 12.36 17.04
C ASN A 59 7.06 12.70 15.80
N GLU A 60 8.37 12.87 15.95
CA GLU A 60 9.30 13.17 14.84
C GLU A 60 9.77 11.91 14.08
N GLN A 61 9.46 10.72 14.59
CA GLN A 61 9.95 9.48 14.00
C GLN A 61 9.00 8.96 12.91
N ILE A 62 9.55 8.64 11.74
CA ILE A 62 8.85 7.88 10.70
C ILE A 62 8.75 6.41 11.13
N ILE A 63 7.54 5.88 11.17
CA ILE A 63 7.28 4.52 11.70
C ILE A 63 6.68 3.57 10.66
N GLY A 64 6.32 4.06 9.49
CA GLY A 64 5.66 3.28 8.46
C GLY A 64 5.23 4.10 7.26
N TYR A 65 4.59 3.44 6.31
CA TYR A 65 4.05 4.07 5.11
C TYR A 65 2.76 3.38 4.63
N ILE A 66 2.03 4.06 3.76
CA ILE A 66 0.92 3.53 2.95
C ILE A 66 1.23 3.84 1.49
N ILE A 67 1.04 2.88 0.59
CA ILE A 67 1.02 3.10 -0.85
C ILE A 67 -0.32 2.62 -1.39
N PHE A 68 -0.98 3.46 -2.18
CA PHE A 68 -2.22 3.08 -2.86
C PHE A 68 -2.36 3.81 -4.20
N PHE A 69 -3.26 3.33 -5.05
CA PHE A 69 -3.65 4.00 -6.29
C PHE A 69 -5.15 3.89 -6.52
N TYR A 70 -5.69 4.75 -7.37
CA TYR A 70 -7.12 4.74 -7.69
C TYR A 70 -7.45 3.63 -8.68
N THR A 71 -8.63 3.05 -8.50
CA THR A 71 -9.23 2.06 -9.39
C THR A 71 -10.67 2.47 -9.71
N ILE A 72 -11.32 1.73 -10.60
CA ILE A 72 -12.74 1.88 -10.91
C ILE A 72 -13.39 0.51 -11.00
N SER A 73 -14.71 0.47 -10.80
CA SER A 73 -15.56 -0.64 -11.21
C SER A 73 -16.41 -0.19 -12.39
N SER A 74 -16.17 -0.76 -13.58
CA SER A 74 -16.93 -0.40 -14.78
C SER A 74 -18.40 -0.81 -14.70
N PHE A 75 -18.73 -1.87 -13.94
CA PHE A 75 -20.09 -2.36 -13.82
C PHE A 75 -20.90 -1.58 -12.78
N LEU A 76 -20.23 -1.05 -11.75
CA LEU A 76 -20.86 -0.21 -10.74
C LEU A 76 -20.82 1.28 -11.11
N GLY A 77 -19.91 1.70 -12.01
CA GLY A 77 -19.66 3.11 -12.30
C GLY A 77 -18.97 3.83 -11.15
N GLU A 78 -18.28 3.09 -10.29
CA GLU A 78 -17.81 3.56 -8.99
C GLU A 78 -16.29 3.72 -8.94
N ARG A 79 -15.81 4.66 -8.11
CA ARG A 79 -14.38 4.87 -7.84
C ARG A 79 -13.93 4.01 -6.68
N GLY A 80 -12.71 3.49 -6.80
CA GLY A 80 -12.07 2.67 -5.78
C GLY A 80 -10.65 3.12 -5.45
N ILE A 81 -10.13 2.58 -4.35
CA ILE A 81 -8.70 2.57 -4.02
C ILE A 81 -8.23 1.12 -4.01
N TYR A 82 -7.05 0.88 -4.59
CA TYR A 82 -6.29 -0.34 -4.35
C TYR A 82 -5.08 0.00 -3.47
N ILE A 83 -5.01 -0.61 -2.29
CA ILE A 83 -3.86 -0.49 -1.39
C ILE A 83 -2.81 -1.48 -1.88
N GLU A 84 -1.68 -0.95 -2.34
CA GLU A 84 -0.52 -1.76 -2.70
C GLU A 84 0.15 -2.26 -1.42
N ASP A 85 0.53 -1.34 -0.53
CA ASP A 85 1.30 -1.66 0.67
C ASP A 85 0.83 -0.88 1.90
N ILE A 86 0.80 -1.56 3.05
CA ILE A 86 0.79 -0.94 4.38
C ILE A 86 1.91 -1.59 5.18
N TYR A 87 2.88 -0.78 5.58
CA TYR A 87 3.99 -1.25 6.42
C TYR A 87 4.13 -0.38 7.66
N ILE A 88 4.26 -1.05 8.80
CA ILE A 88 4.60 -0.43 10.08
C ILE A 88 5.81 -1.19 10.62
N ARG A 89 6.85 -0.45 10.99
CA ARG A 89 8.07 -0.98 11.60
C ARG A 89 7.75 -1.87 12.79
N GLU A 90 8.49 -2.96 12.94
CA GLU A 90 8.22 -4.02 13.91
C GLU A 90 8.01 -3.48 15.34
N ASN A 91 8.89 -2.58 15.79
CA ASN A 91 8.85 -1.95 17.12
C ASN A 91 7.61 -1.07 17.37
N PHE A 92 6.81 -0.80 16.34
CA PHE A 92 5.57 -0.01 16.40
C PHE A 92 4.31 -0.86 16.14
N ARG A 93 4.46 -2.15 15.84
CA ARG A 93 3.32 -3.06 15.65
C ARG A 93 2.60 -3.33 16.96
N LYS A 94 1.35 -3.82 16.87
CA LYS A 94 0.46 -4.11 18.01
C LYS A 94 0.13 -2.91 18.92
N LYS A 95 0.41 -1.68 18.47
CA LYS A 95 0.08 -0.40 19.16
C LYS A 95 -1.17 0.31 18.62
N GLY A 96 -1.91 -0.33 17.70
CA GLY A 96 -3.14 0.22 17.11
C GLY A 96 -2.93 1.06 15.83
N TYR A 97 -1.71 1.24 15.35
CA TYR A 97 -1.44 2.04 14.14
C TYR A 97 -2.09 1.49 12.87
N GLY A 98 -2.17 0.17 12.70
CA GLY A 98 -2.87 -0.43 11.55
C GLY A 98 -4.35 -0.02 11.49
N ARG A 99 -5.04 0.02 12.65
CA ARG A 99 -6.41 0.53 12.71
C ARG A 99 -6.49 2.01 12.34
N LYS A 100 -5.55 2.84 12.84
CA LYS A 100 -5.49 4.27 12.51
C LYS A 100 -5.25 4.53 11.02
N VAL A 101 -4.47 3.68 10.36
CA VAL A 101 -4.30 3.70 8.90
C VAL A 101 -5.62 3.46 8.17
N PHE A 102 -6.38 2.43 8.55
CA PHE A 102 -7.67 2.15 7.92
C PHE A 102 -8.74 3.22 8.25
N GLU A 103 -8.71 3.80 9.45
CA GLU A 103 -9.54 4.96 9.80
C GLU A 103 -9.24 6.15 8.86
N PHE A 104 -7.95 6.48 8.66
CA PHE A 104 -7.52 7.54 7.73
C PHE A 104 -7.95 7.25 6.28
N ILE A 105 -7.79 6.02 5.79
CA ILE A 105 -8.22 5.65 4.44
C ILE A 105 -9.76 5.76 4.33
N GLY A 106 -10.50 5.38 5.37
CA GLY A 106 -11.95 5.55 5.42
C GLY A 106 -12.39 7.01 5.33
N GLU A 107 -11.74 7.91 6.07
CA GLU A 107 -11.98 9.36 6.00
C GLU A 107 -11.66 9.92 4.61
N LEU A 108 -10.55 9.49 4.01
CA LEU A 108 -10.18 9.84 2.65
C LEU A 108 -11.24 9.39 1.65
N CYS A 109 -11.70 8.14 1.76
CA CYS A 109 -12.73 7.59 0.89
C CYS A 109 -14.04 8.39 0.98
N GLN A 110 -14.48 8.74 2.18
CA GLN A 110 -15.67 9.58 2.38
C GLN A 110 -15.51 10.96 1.75
N LYS A 111 -14.36 11.61 1.99
CA LYS A 111 -14.08 12.95 1.44
C LYS A 111 -14.07 12.97 -0.08
N GLU A 112 -13.61 11.90 -0.71
CA GLU A 112 -13.42 11.82 -2.17
C GLU A 112 -14.53 11.06 -2.92
N ASN A 113 -15.60 10.66 -2.23
CA ASN A 113 -16.69 9.83 -2.77
C ASN A 113 -16.16 8.52 -3.40
N ILE A 114 -15.28 7.83 -2.67
CA ILE A 114 -14.73 6.53 -3.04
C ILE A 114 -15.52 5.47 -2.28
N THR A 115 -16.06 4.49 -3.00
CA THR A 115 -17.00 3.51 -2.46
C THR A 115 -16.40 2.11 -2.38
N MET A 116 -15.21 1.91 -2.94
CA MET A 116 -14.53 0.62 -2.97
C MET A 116 -13.09 0.72 -2.46
N LEU A 117 -12.71 -0.26 -1.63
CA LEU A 117 -11.34 -0.44 -1.16
C LEU A 117 -10.92 -1.89 -1.40
N SER A 118 -9.79 -2.10 -2.07
CA SER A 118 -9.26 -3.43 -2.42
C SER A 118 -7.79 -3.54 -2.05
N TRP A 119 -7.35 -4.75 -1.70
CA TRP A 119 -5.95 -5.08 -1.41
C TRP A 119 -5.74 -6.59 -1.48
N VAL A 120 -4.48 -7.01 -1.49
CA VAL A 120 -4.11 -8.43 -1.37
C VAL A 120 -3.49 -8.70 -0.02
N CYS A 121 -3.76 -9.89 0.51
CA CYS A 121 -3.11 -10.44 1.68
C CYS A 121 -2.48 -11.77 1.26
N LEU A 122 -1.23 -12.03 1.66
CA LEU A 122 -0.64 -13.35 1.46
C LEU A 122 -1.43 -14.39 2.26
N ASN A 123 -1.68 -15.55 1.65
CA ASN A 123 -2.49 -16.61 2.28
C ASN A 123 -1.91 -17.09 3.62
N ASP A 124 -0.59 -17.02 3.79
CA ASP A 124 0.14 -17.39 5.01
C ASP A 124 0.22 -16.25 6.05
N ASN A 125 -0.26 -15.04 5.73
CA ASN A 125 -0.33 -13.92 6.65
C ASN A 125 -1.58 -13.98 7.54
N ALA A 126 -1.60 -14.95 8.46
CA ALA A 126 -2.73 -15.15 9.39
C ALA A 126 -3.06 -13.90 10.23
N GLN A 127 -2.07 -13.06 10.55
CA GLN A 127 -2.30 -11.80 11.27
C GLN A 127 -3.07 -10.79 10.42
N GLY A 128 -2.70 -10.65 9.15
CA GLY A 128 -3.39 -9.82 8.17
C GLY A 128 -4.83 -10.30 7.96
N VAL A 129 -5.01 -11.59 7.67
CA VAL A 129 -6.33 -12.21 7.47
C VAL A 129 -7.26 -11.92 8.66
N ASN A 130 -6.83 -12.25 9.89
CA ASN A 130 -7.62 -12.01 11.10
C ASN A 130 -7.94 -10.53 11.32
N PHE A 131 -7.04 -9.62 10.93
CA PHE A 131 -7.28 -8.18 11.03
C PHE A 131 -8.32 -7.71 10.00
N TYR A 132 -8.21 -8.15 8.74
CA TYR A 132 -9.12 -7.76 7.67
C TYR A 132 -10.53 -8.32 7.87
N GLU A 133 -10.66 -9.55 8.37
CA GLU A 133 -11.97 -10.13 8.71
C GLU A 133 -12.67 -9.33 9.83
N LYS A 134 -11.92 -8.82 10.81
CA LYS A 134 -12.47 -7.92 11.86
C LYS A 134 -12.89 -6.54 11.32
N LEU A 135 -12.42 -6.16 10.14
CA LEU A 135 -12.90 -4.98 9.42
C LEU A 135 -14.14 -5.29 8.55
N ASN A 136 -14.65 -6.53 8.60
CA ASN A 136 -15.69 -7.05 7.70
C ASN A 136 -15.30 -7.02 6.22
N ALA A 137 -13.99 -7.12 5.92
CA ALA A 137 -13.53 -7.25 4.54
C ALA A 137 -13.96 -8.61 3.97
N THR A 138 -14.45 -8.62 2.74
CA THR A 138 -14.85 -9.86 2.05
C THR A 138 -13.69 -10.42 1.25
N HIS A 139 -13.34 -11.69 1.49
CA HIS A 139 -12.37 -12.41 0.67
C HIS A 139 -13.02 -12.88 -0.65
N LEU A 140 -12.53 -12.39 -1.78
CA LEU A 140 -13.05 -12.67 -3.12
C LEU A 140 -12.51 -14.01 -3.67
N LYS A 141 -13.09 -15.12 -3.23
CA LYS A 141 -12.59 -16.49 -3.52
C LYS A 141 -12.64 -16.90 -5.00
N ASP A 142 -13.54 -16.31 -5.78
CA ASP A 142 -13.75 -16.66 -7.20
C ASP A 142 -12.89 -15.81 -8.16
N ILE A 143 -11.98 -14.97 -7.62
CA ILE A 143 -11.10 -14.11 -8.43
C ILE A 143 -9.70 -14.71 -8.48
N ARG A 144 -9.13 -14.73 -9.69
CA ARG A 144 -7.72 -15.06 -9.92
C ARG A 144 -6.95 -13.82 -10.33
N THR A 145 -5.84 -13.55 -9.65
CA THR A 145 -4.88 -12.52 -10.06
C THR A 145 -3.90 -13.11 -11.07
N TYR A 146 -3.84 -12.54 -12.27
CA TYR A 146 -2.84 -12.86 -13.29
C TYR A 146 -1.90 -11.67 -13.47
N ARG A 147 -0.62 -11.94 -13.74
CA ARG A 147 0.39 -10.94 -14.04
C ARG A 147 1.25 -11.39 -15.22
N LEU A 148 1.44 -10.48 -16.19
CA LEU A 148 2.47 -10.58 -17.22
C LEU A 148 3.49 -9.48 -16.98
N ASP A 149 4.76 -9.86 -16.91
CA ASP A 149 5.87 -8.93 -16.74
C ASP A 149 7.07 -9.34 -17.61
N GLY A 150 8.06 -8.45 -17.66
CA GLY A 150 9.33 -8.69 -18.35
C GLY A 150 9.17 -9.14 -19.80
N GLN A 151 9.86 -10.23 -20.16
CA GLN A 151 9.89 -10.74 -21.53
C GLN A 151 8.52 -11.24 -22.00
N ASN A 152 7.68 -11.75 -21.10
CA ASN A 152 6.35 -12.24 -21.50
C ASN A 152 5.41 -11.09 -21.86
N LEU A 153 5.49 -9.96 -21.13
CA LEU A 153 4.78 -8.74 -21.50
C LEU A 153 5.25 -8.20 -22.86
N ALA A 154 6.57 -8.18 -23.09
CA ALA A 154 7.15 -7.69 -24.35
C ALA A 154 6.72 -8.50 -25.59
N LYS A 155 6.33 -9.77 -25.41
CA LYS A 155 5.89 -10.67 -26.50
C LYS A 155 4.44 -10.44 -26.94
N LEU A 156 3.63 -9.67 -26.21
CA LEU A 156 2.20 -9.49 -26.54
C LEU A 156 1.96 -8.89 -27.93
N ASN A 157 2.90 -8.08 -28.43
CA ASN A 157 2.80 -7.49 -29.76
C ASN A 157 3.04 -8.50 -30.90
N ASN A 158 3.38 -9.76 -30.57
CA ASN A 158 3.72 -10.83 -31.51
C ASN A 158 3.00 -12.15 -31.14
N LEU A 159 1.77 -12.06 -30.63
CA LEU A 159 0.94 -13.24 -30.31
C LEU A 159 0.48 -13.99 -31.55
#